data_AF-A0A924F9D5-F1
#
_entry.id   AF-A0A924F9D5-F1
#
_cell.length_a   1.000
_cell.length_b   1.000
_cell.length_c   1.000
_cell.angle_alpha   90.00
_cell.angle_beta   90.00
_cell.angle_gamma   90.00
#
_symmetry.space_group_name_H-M   'P 1'
#
loop_
_entity.id
_entity.type
_entity.pdbx_description
1 polymer ?
#
loop_
_entity_poly.entity_id
_entity_poly.type
_entity_poly.pdbx_seq_one_letter_code
_entity_poly.pdbx_strand_id
1 'polypeptide(L)' 'MKQTIELTISFVKEKLELAEAGHDWFHIDRVYKTALKINAEEGGDLMVVSLAALLHDIADSKFNDGDEEIGPRIA' A
#
# COMPACT_ATOMS: atom_id res chain seq x y z
N MET A 1 1.69 15.04 7.27
CA MET A 1 2.46 13.78 7.18
C MET A 1 1.75 12.62 7.86
N LYS A 2 1.68 12.54 9.20
CA LYS A 2 0.96 11.44 9.87
C LYS A 2 -0.50 11.30 9.42
N GLN A 3 -1.21 12.42 9.26
CA GLN A 3 -2.61 12.41 8.83
C GLN A 3 -2.82 11.77 7.45
N THR A 4 -1.94 12.02 6.48
CA THR A 4 -2.05 11.42 5.13
C THR A 4 -1.89 9.91 5.20
N ILE A 5 -0.89 9.42 5.94
CA ILE A 5 -0.64 7.98 6.10
C ILE A 5 -1.82 7.29 6.80
N GLU A 6 -2.39 7.88 7.84
CA GLU A 6 -3.56 7.31 8.55
C GLU A 6 -4.80 7.25 7.65
N LEU A 7 -5.01 8.28 6.82
CA LEU A 7 -6.08 8.29 5.82
C LEU A 7 -5.87 7.19 4.78
N THR A 8 -4.65 7.04 4.26
CA THR A 8 -4.30 5.97 3.33
C THR A 8 -4.48 4.59 3.96
N ILE A 9 -4.09 4.38 5.22
CA ILE A 9 -4.33 3.12 5.94
C ILE A 9 -5.82 2.80 6.01
N SER A 10 -6.65 3.79 6.32
CA SER A 10 -8.10 3.61 6.40
C SER A 10 -8.68 3.23 5.04
N PHE A 11 -8.26 3.94 3.99
CA PHE A 11 -8.64 3.65 2.62
C PHE A 11 -8.24 2.24 2.17
N VAL A 12 -7.00 1.82 2.46
CA VAL A 12 -6.51 0.48 2.09
C VAL A 12 -7.30 -0.61 2.79
N LYS A 13 -7.58 -0.45 4.08
CA LYS A 13 -8.41 -1.41 4.83
C LYS A 13 -9.79 -1.57 4.23
N GLU A 14 -10.42 -0.46 3.84
CA GLU A 14 -11.73 -0.47 3.20
C GLU A 14 -11.68 -1.16 1.83
N LYS A 15 -10.66 -0.88 1.01
CA LYS A 15 -10.52 -1.50 -0.32
C LYS A 15 -10.24 -2.99 -0.27
N LEU A 16 -9.54 -3.47 0.76
CA LEU A 16 -9.14 -4.87 0.88
C LEU A 16 -10.06 -5.71 1.78
N GLU A 17 -11.20 -5.17 2.23
CA GLU A 17 -12.12 -5.87 3.14
C GLU A 17 -12.63 -7.21 2.56
N LEU A 18 -12.74 -7.30 1.23
CA LEU A 18 -13.21 -8.49 0.50
C LEU A 18 -12.11 -9.12 -0.37
N ALA A 19 -10.85 -8.70 -0.19
CA ALA A 19 -9.73 -9.26 -0.94
C ALA A 19 -9.49 -10.73 -0.53
N GLU A 20 -8.95 -11.51 -1.47
CA GLU A 20 -8.54 -12.88 -1.18
C GLU A 20 -7.39 -12.93 -0.16
N ALA A 21 -7.26 -14.04 0.56
CA ALA A 21 -6.37 -14.18 1.72
C ALA A 21 -4.87 -13.88 1.45
N GLY A 22 -4.44 -13.78 0.20
CA GLY A 22 -3.08 -13.37 -0.18
C GLY A 22 -2.86 -11.86 -0.28
N HIS A 23 -3.93 -11.08 -0.45
CA HIS A 23 -3.90 -9.65 -0.74
C HIS A 23 -4.73 -8.83 0.26
N ASP A 24 -4.94 -9.38 1.46
CA ASP A 24 -5.68 -8.71 2.52
C ASP A 24 -4.85 -7.61 3.21
N TRP A 25 -5.50 -6.89 4.13
CA TRP A 25 -4.83 -5.87 4.94
C TRP A 25 -3.58 -6.39 5.68
N PHE A 26 -3.56 -7.65 6.09
CA PHE A 26 -2.42 -8.20 6.84
C PHE A 26 -1.19 -8.36 5.97
N HIS A 27 -1.36 -8.64 4.67
CA HIS A 27 -0.26 -8.58 3.71
C HIS A 27 0.33 -7.17 3.62
N ILE A 28 -0.51 -6.16 3.40
CA ILE A 28 -0.05 -4.76 3.31
C ILE A 28 0.63 -4.30 4.60
N ASP A 29 0.06 -4.61 5.77
CA ASP A 29 0.61 -4.22 7.06
C ASP A 29 2.02 -4.80 7.30
N ARG A 30 2.27 -6.05 6.89
CA ARG A 30 3.62 -6.64 6.95
C ARG A 30 4.59 -5.92 6.03
N VAL A 31 4.18 -5.65 4.79
CA VAL A 31 5.03 -4.94 3.81
C VAL A 31 5.35 -3.53 4.30
N TYR A 32 4.35 -2.79 4.76
CA TYR A 32 4.51 -1.45 5.31
C TYR A 32 5.48 -1.42 6.50
N LYS A 33 5.29 -2.29 7.50
CA LYS A 33 6.20 -2.38 8.66
C LYS A 33 7.63 -2.76 8.26
N THR A 34 7.77 -3.66 7.29
CA THR A 34 9.09 -4.05 6.77
C THR A 34 9.76 -2.89 6.05
N ALA A 35 9.03 -2.16 5.22
CA ALA A 35 9.53 -0.97 4.51
C ALA A 35 9.97 0.13 5.48
N LEU A 36 9.21 0.38 6.56
CA LEU A 36 9.60 1.31 7.62
C LEU A 36 10.91 0.91 8.30
N LYS A 37 11.08 -0.40 8.57
CA LYS A 37 12.31 -0.91 9.18
C LYS A 37 13.51 -0.75 8.26
N ILE A 38 13.38 -1.10 6.98
CA ILE A 38 14.44 -0.92 5.98
C ILE A 38 14.78 0.57 5.83
N ASN A 39 13.79 1.45 5.74
CA ASN A 39 14.02 2.89 5.61
C ASN A 39 14.71 3.49 6.84
N ALA A 40 14.56 2.90 8.03
CA ALA A 40 15.28 3.34 9.22
C ALA A 40 16.78 3.01 9.17
N GLU A 41 17.17 1.97 8.43
CA GLU A 41 18.55 1.53 8.26
C GLU A 41 19.21 2.18 7.03
N GLU A 42 18.51 2.18 5.88
CA GLU A 42 19.05 2.63 4.59
C GLU A 42 18.78 4.11 4.28
N GLY A 43 17.80 4.71 4.97
CA GLY A 43 17.35 6.07 4.68
C GLY A 43 16.48 6.17 3.41
N GLY A 44 15.71 7.26 3.32
CA GLY A 44 14.76 7.51 2.24
C GLY A 44 13.67 8.49 2.67
N ASP A 45 12.89 8.99 1.72
CA ASP A 45 11.73 9.81 2.04
C ASP A 45 10.65 8.93 2.69
N LEU A 46 10.47 9.10 4.00
CA LEU A 46 9.55 8.30 4.80
C LEU A 46 8.12 8.36 4.26
N MET A 47 7.67 9.51 3.74
CA MET A 47 6.32 9.67 3.23
C MET A 47 6.14 8.88 1.93
N VAL A 48 7.09 8.99 1.00
CA VAL A 48 7.06 8.25 -0.27
C VAL A 48 7.11 6.74 -0.01
N VAL A 49 8.03 6.27 0.83
CA VAL A 49 8.16 4.83 1.16
C VAL A 49 6.88 4.30 1.82
N SER A 50 6.30 5.07 2.74
CA SER A 50 5.07 4.68 3.42
C SER A 50 3.90 4.54 2.45
N LEU A 51 3.70 5.55 1.59
CA LEU A 51 2.59 5.54 0.63
C LEU A 51 2.76 4.46 -0.44
N ALA A 52 3.97 4.28 -0.95
CA ALA A 52 4.27 3.21 -1.91
C ALA A 52 3.95 1.83 -1.32
N ALA A 53 4.42 1.55 -0.09
CA ALA A 53 4.15 0.27 0.56
C ALA A 53 2.66 0.04 0.85
N LEU A 54 1.92 1.09 1.22
CA LEU A 54 0.47 0.97 1.50
C LEU A 54 -0.37 0.75 0.23
N LEU A 55 0.03 1.34 -0.90
CA LEU A 55 -0.77 1.35 -2.13
C LEU A 55 -0.34 0.30 -3.17
N HIS A 56 0.80 -0.37 -3.00
CA HIS A 56 1.41 -1.21 -4.05
C HIS A 56 0.48 -2.28 -4.65
N ASP A 57 -0.44 -2.82 -3.85
CA ASP A 57 -1.31 -3.94 -4.20
C ASP A 57 -2.78 -3.53 -4.43
N ILE A 58 -3.14 -2.25 -4.24
CA ILE A 58 -4.53 -1.76 -4.42
C ILE A 58 -4.99 -1.84 -5.88
N ALA A 59 -4.05 -1.82 -6.82
CA ALA A 59 -4.31 -1.84 -8.25
C ALA A 59 -3.30 -2.70 -8.99
N ASP A 60 -2.85 -3.80 -8.36
CA ASP A 60 -1.95 -4.73 -9.04
C ASP A 60 -2.65 -5.19 -10.33
N SER A 61 -1.99 -4.89 -11.45
CA SER A 61 -2.51 -5.13 -12.80
C SER A 61 -2.80 -6.61 -13.05
N LYS A 62 -2.17 -7.51 -12.27
CA LYS A 62 -2.48 -8.95 -12.27
C LYS A 62 -3.95 -9.27 -11.95
N PHE A 63 -4.64 -8.39 -11.21
CA PHE A 63 -6.05 -8.53 -10.87
C PHE A 63 -6.96 -7.60 -11.69
N ASN A 64 -6.39 -6.82 -12.60
CA ASN A 64 -7.08 -5.82 -13.39
C ASN A 64 -6.76 -5.94 -14.88
N ASP A 65 -6.76 -7.16 -15.42
CA ASP A 65 -6.54 -7.46 -16.84
C ASP A 65 -5.24 -6.88 -17.45
N GLY A 66 -4.22 -6.65 -16.61
CA GLY A 66 -2.94 -6.07 -17.03
C GLY A 66 -2.92 -4.55 -17.15
N ASP A 67 -3.97 -3.84 -16.70
CA ASP A 67 -4.03 -2.37 -16.74
C ASP A 67 -3.20 -1.74 -15.60
N GLU A 68 -2.00 -1.28 -15.94
CA GLU A 68 -1.08 -0.59 -15.02
C GLU A 68 -1.54 0.84 -14.65
N GLU A 69 -2.50 1.43 -15.37
CA GLU A 69 -3.00 2.79 -15.13
C GLU A 69 -4.19 2.83 -14.16
N ILE A 70 -4.71 1.69 -13.71
CA ILE A 70 -5.80 1.67 -12.72
C ILE A 70 -5.34 2.25 -11.38
N GLY A 71 -4.10 1.98 -10.95
CA GLY A 71 -3.56 2.47 -9.68
C GLY A 71 -3.60 3.99 -9.54
N PRO A 72 -2.99 4.74 -10.47
CA PRO A 72 -3.03 6.19 -10.46
C PRO A 72 -4.43 6.81 -10.57
N ARG A 73 -5.42 6.08 -11.10
CA ARG A 73 -6.80 6.59 -11.25
C ARG A 73 -7.63 6.46 -9.98
N ILE A 74 -7.34 5.48 -9.14
CA ILE A 74 -8.14 5.18 -7.94
C ILE A 74 -7.52 5.67 -6.63
N ALA A 75 -6.23 6.05 -6.66
CA ALA A 75 -5.44 6.46 -5.50
C ALA A 75 -5.20 7.98 -5.44
#